data_AF-A0A3A1P810-F1
#
_entry.id   AF-A0A3A1P810-F1
#
_cell.length_a   1.000
_cell.length_b   1.000
_cell.length_c   1.000
_cell.angle_alpha   90.00
_cell.angle_beta   90.00
_cell.angle_gamma   90.00
#
_symmetry.space_group_name_H-M   'P 1'
#
loop_
_entity.id
_entity.type
_entity.pdbx_description
1 polymer ?
#
loop_
_entity_poly.entity_id
_entity_poly.type
_entity_poly.pdbx_seq_one_letter_code
_entity_poly.pdbx_strand_id
1 'polypeptide(L)'
;MAEKDAPPASSFREFVRREYVEYFAPSKSDRPWQLPFAIAVASGLPMMLGAWLGNLAAGAIASIGAMTIVYLPRTKLDLRMVTVMAVSCAMIASFALGHTAKLVPELRVPIIALVSLLVTMACRYFRIAPPGPLFFVMAAAIGAYAPGTIGQLPRNLGLFALGSVFAVAVSFIYSLHILRRRDPLPVQSPPSDILDEVLVDSVIIGVVTGLSLAFAELLSFDKPYWVPVSCLAVIQGSRLRLVWNRQVQRVVGTLVGLGLTWLLFRFATSPWHFAIAVPLLLFCVETIIVRHYAMAAVFITPLAIALAESTHTGSADATPLLIARFADTVLGSLMGVLGGVCIHRPSIRRHILAALERLAPRRR
;
A
#
# COMPACT_ATOMS: atom_id res chain seq x y z
N MET A 1 -22.51 -43.94 -33.29
CA MET A 1 -23.38 -43.45 -32.21
C MET A 1 -22.54 -43.35 -30.95
N ALA A 2 -21.95 -42.19 -30.68
CA ALA A 2 -21.20 -41.90 -29.46
C ALA A 2 -21.28 -40.39 -29.26
N GLU A 3 -22.41 -39.97 -28.70
CA GLU A 3 -22.63 -38.59 -28.28
C GLU A 3 -21.79 -38.35 -27.03
N LYS A 4 -20.94 -37.34 -27.14
CA LYS A 4 -19.90 -36.97 -26.19
C LYS A 4 -20.56 -36.17 -25.07
N ASP A 5 -20.60 -36.75 -23.86
CA ASP A 5 -21.10 -36.11 -22.64
C ASP A 5 -20.52 -34.70 -22.47
N ALA A 6 -21.36 -33.69 -22.72
CA ALA A 6 -21.09 -32.32 -22.32
C ALA A 6 -21.30 -32.22 -20.81
N PRO A 7 -20.39 -31.57 -20.04
CA PRO A 7 -20.57 -31.42 -18.61
C PRO A 7 -21.85 -30.60 -18.32
N PRO A 8 -22.64 -30.96 -17.29
CA PRO A 8 -23.88 -30.27 -16.99
C PRO A 8 -23.59 -28.80 -16.64
N ALA A 9 -24.39 -27.89 -17.19
CA ALA A 9 -24.31 -26.47 -16.90
C ALA A 9 -24.47 -26.26 -15.38
N SER A 10 -23.41 -25.77 -14.72
CA SER A 10 -23.43 -25.51 -13.28
C SER A 10 -24.63 -24.63 -12.93
N SER A 11 -25.42 -25.01 -11.93
CA SER A 11 -26.58 -24.22 -11.54
C SER A 11 -26.14 -22.81 -11.12
N PHE A 12 -26.97 -21.79 -11.38
CA PHE A 12 -26.70 -20.41 -10.95
C PHE A 12 -26.32 -20.33 -9.46
N ARG A 13 -26.89 -21.20 -8.62
CA ARG A 13 -26.57 -21.30 -7.20
C ARG A 13 -25.16 -21.83 -6.93
N GLU A 14 -24.68 -22.78 -7.72
CA GLU A 14 -23.29 -23.28 -7.63
C GLU A 14 -22.29 -22.26 -8.14
N PHE A 15 -22.64 -21.53 -9.19
CA PHE A 15 -21.86 -20.38 -9.66
C PHE A 15 -21.74 -19.32 -8.57
N VAL A 16 -22.86 -18.85 -8.00
CA VAL A 16 -22.88 -17.87 -6.91
C VAL A 16 -22.15 -18.38 -5.67
N ARG A 17 -22.29 -19.67 -5.32
CA ARG A 17 -21.58 -20.26 -4.19
C ARG A 17 -20.07 -20.35 -4.44
N ARG A 18 -19.64 -20.75 -5.65
CA ARG A 18 -18.21 -20.76 -6.01
C ARG A 18 -17.64 -19.35 -5.94
N GLU A 19 -18.36 -18.39 -6.49
CA GLU A 19 -17.93 -17.00 -6.52
C GLU A 19 -17.86 -16.43 -5.10
N TYR A 20 -18.85 -16.67 -4.25
CA TYR A 20 -18.83 -16.30 -2.83
C TYR A 20 -17.67 -16.95 -2.06
N VAL A 21 -17.44 -18.25 -2.23
CA VAL A 21 -16.32 -18.96 -1.59
C VAL A 21 -14.99 -18.40 -2.10
N GLU A 22 -14.85 -18.09 -3.38
CA GLU A 22 -13.63 -17.52 -3.94
C GLU A 22 -13.37 -16.08 -3.46
N TYR A 23 -14.43 -15.30 -3.22
CA TYR A 23 -14.32 -13.93 -2.70
C TYR A 23 -14.14 -13.84 -1.18
N PHE A 24 -14.70 -14.79 -0.41
CA PHE A 24 -14.82 -14.70 1.04
C PHE A 24 -14.21 -15.85 1.85
N ALA A 25 -13.72 -16.93 1.22
CA ALA A 25 -13.10 -18.02 1.98
C ALA A 25 -11.76 -17.57 2.60
N PRO A 26 -11.56 -17.82 3.91
CA PRO A 26 -10.33 -17.44 4.58
C PRO A 26 -9.15 -18.27 4.06
N SER A 27 -8.09 -17.57 3.65
CA SER A 27 -6.81 -18.20 3.35
C SER A 27 -6.13 -18.67 4.65
N LYS A 28 -5.50 -19.85 4.63
CA LYS A 28 -4.67 -20.31 5.75
C LYS A 28 -3.47 -19.37 5.90
N SER A 29 -3.19 -18.94 7.12
CA SER A 29 -2.07 -18.05 7.42
C SER A 29 -1.23 -18.60 8.57
N ASP A 30 0.08 -18.68 8.34
CA ASP A 30 1.09 -18.98 9.37
C ASP A 30 1.64 -17.68 10.02
N ARG A 31 0.98 -16.53 9.82
CA ARG A 31 1.45 -15.27 10.42
C ARG A 31 1.24 -15.30 11.95
N PRO A 32 2.29 -15.15 12.77
CA PRO A 32 2.17 -15.08 14.22
C PRO A 32 1.43 -13.79 14.63
N TRP A 33 0.54 -13.87 15.63
CA TRP A 33 -0.25 -12.72 16.09
C TRP A 33 0.60 -11.59 16.68
N GLN A 34 1.81 -11.93 17.15
CA GLN A 34 2.78 -10.98 17.68
C GLN A 34 3.24 -9.97 16.62
N LEU A 35 3.21 -10.32 15.32
CA LEU A 35 3.60 -9.41 14.25
C LEU A 35 2.56 -8.28 14.05
N PRO A 36 1.27 -8.55 13.82
CA PRO A 36 0.23 -7.51 13.84
C PRO A 36 0.29 -6.62 15.09
N PHE A 37 0.53 -7.20 16.27
CA PHE A 37 0.69 -6.45 17.51
C PHE A 37 1.91 -5.52 17.46
N ALA A 38 3.08 -6.01 17.04
CA ALA A 38 4.28 -5.19 16.90
C ALA A 38 4.09 -4.05 15.88
N ILE A 39 3.40 -4.31 14.77
CA ILE A 39 3.06 -3.29 13.75
C ILE A 39 2.13 -2.23 14.36
N ALA A 40 1.09 -2.65 15.10
CA ALA A 40 0.17 -1.78 15.81
C ALA A 40 0.88 -0.90 16.84
N VAL A 41 1.82 -1.46 17.60
CA VAL A 41 2.63 -0.71 18.58
C VAL A 41 3.55 0.28 17.88
N ALA A 42 4.30 -0.15 16.87
CA ALA A 42 5.26 0.68 16.14
C ALA A 42 4.60 1.93 15.55
N SER A 43 3.37 1.79 15.04
CA SER A 43 2.71 2.88 14.32
C SER A 43 1.62 3.56 15.13
N GLY A 44 1.09 2.93 16.17
CA GLY A 44 0.11 3.52 17.07
C GLY A 44 0.72 4.41 18.15
N LEU A 45 1.87 4.02 18.72
CA LEU A 45 2.51 4.83 19.77
C LEU A 45 2.92 6.23 19.30
N PRO A 46 3.45 6.45 18.08
CA PRO A 46 3.69 7.80 17.58
C PRO A 46 2.42 8.67 17.54
N MET A 47 1.26 8.09 17.21
CA MET A 47 -0.03 8.78 17.24
C MET A 47 -0.45 9.15 18.67
N MET A 48 -0.27 8.24 19.63
CA MET A 48 -0.55 8.49 21.06
C MET A 48 0.37 9.57 21.64
N LEU A 49 1.66 9.54 21.27
CA LEU A 49 2.61 10.61 21.64
C LEU A 49 2.20 11.94 21.01
N GLY A 50 1.77 11.94 19.75
CA GLY A 50 1.21 13.12 19.10
C GLY A 50 0.00 13.69 19.84
N ALA A 51 -0.94 12.84 20.26
CA ALA A 51 -2.09 13.25 21.07
C ALA A 51 -1.66 13.83 22.43
N TRP A 52 -0.71 13.18 23.11
CA TRP A 52 -0.19 13.65 24.39
C TRP A 52 0.53 15.01 24.28
N LEU A 53 1.28 15.22 23.20
CA LEU A 53 1.96 16.48 22.90
C LEU A 53 1.04 17.56 22.29
N GLY A 54 -0.25 17.27 22.11
CA GLY A 54 -1.19 18.19 21.48
C GLY A 54 -0.95 18.42 19.97
N ASN A 55 -0.18 17.55 19.31
CA ASN A 55 0.13 17.63 17.89
C ASN A 55 -0.11 16.27 17.19
N LEU A 56 -1.39 15.97 16.94
CA LEU A 56 -1.81 14.72 16.32
C LEU A 56 -1.26 14.57 14.89
N ALA A 57 -1.11 15.67 14.16
CA ALA A 57 -0.55 15.70 12.81
C ALA A 57 0.90 15.20 12.78
N ALA A 58 1.72 15.62 13.75
CA ALA A 58 3.08 15.13 13.89
C ALA A 58 3.12 13.63 14.22
N GLY A 59 2.22 13.19 15.11
CA GLY A 59 2.04 11.78 15.42
C GLY A 59 1.68 10.96 14.18
N ALA A 60 0.77 11.46 13.34
CA ALA A 60 0.36 10.81 12.11
C ALA A 60 1.48 10.66 11.08
N ILE A 61 2.29 11.70 10.88
CA ILE A 61 3.47 11.64 9.99
C ILE A 61 4.45 10.58 10.49
N ALA A 62 4.74 10.56 11.78
CA ALA A 62 5.60 9.55 12.39
C ALA A 62 5.00 8.13 12.30
N SER A 63 3.68 7.99 12.47
CA SER A 63 2.97 6.71 12.29
C SER A 63 3.08 6.16 10.86
N ILE A 64 2.99 7.02 9.84
CA ILE A 64 3.21 6.60 8.44
C ILE A 64 4.66 6.16 8.23
N GLY A 65 5.62 6.91 8.78
CA GLY A 65 7.04 6.53 8.77
C GLY A 65 7.32 5.21 9.48
N ALA A 66 6.55 4.87 10.51
CA ALA A 66 6.65 3.62 11.24
C ALA A 66 6.11 2.39 10.48
N MET A 67 5.37 2.57 9.38
CA MET A 67 4.88 1.47 8.54
C MET A 67 6.00 0.62 7.90
N THR A 68 7.26 1.05 7.99
CA THR A 68 8.42 0.30 7.49
C THR A 68 8.52 -1.11 8.09
N ILE A 69 8.02 -1.31 9.32
CA ILE A 69 7.94 -2.62 9.99
C ILE A 69 7.11 -3.66 9.22
N VAL A 70 6.15 -3.25 8.37
CA VAL A 70 5.35 -4.18 7.56
C VAL A 70 6.22 -4.97 6.58
N TYR A 71 7.40 -4.43 6.22
CA TYR A 71 8.36 -5.07 5.32
C TYR A 71 9.34 -6.01 6.02
N LEU A 72 9.16 -6.28 7.31
CA LEU A 72 10.06 -7.13 8.08
C LEU A 72 10.09 -8.57 7.52
N PRO A 73 11.20 -9.02 6.91
CA PRO A 73 11.25 -10.31 6.24
C PRO A 73 11.29 -11.46 7.25
N ARG A 74 11.05 -12.71 6.83
CA ARG A 74 11.14 -13.92 7.67
C ARG A 74 12.55 -14.53 7.69
N THR A 75 13.60 -13.73 7.62
CA THR A 75 15.01 -14.17 7.51
C THR A 75 15.75 -14.03 8.85
N LYS A 76 17.07 -14.25 8.83
CA LYS A 76 17.98 -14.06 9.99
C LYS A 76 18.00 -12.60 10.47
N LEU A 77 18.40 -12.39 11.74
CA LEU A 77 18.31 -11.11 12.43
C LEU A 77 19.00 -9.95 11.69
N ASP A 78 20.21 -10.19 11.22
CA ASP A 78 21.02 -9.26 10.41
C ASP A 78 20.25 -8.78 9.17
N LEU A 79 19.75 -9.71 8.36
CA LEU A 79 19.03 -9.40 7.13
C LEU A 79 17.68 -8.73 7.40
N ARG A 80 17.01 -9.08 8.50
CA ARG A 80 15.78 -8.39 8.92
C ARG A 80 16.03 -6.91 9.17
N MET A 81 17.08 -6.60 9.95
CA MET A 81 17.37 -5.22 10.33
C MET A 81 17.88 -4.42 9.13
N VAL A 82 18.78 -4.99 8.32
CA VAL A 82 19.26 -4.35 7.08
C VAL A 82 18.09 -4.05 6.14
N THR A 83 17.14 -4.99 6.00
CA THR A 83 15.97 -4.79 5.14
C THR A 83 15.09 -3.65 5.65
N VAL A 84 14.71 -3.64 6.93
CA VAL A 84 13.84 -2.58 7.47
C VAL A 84 14.54 -1.21 7.46
N MET A 85 15.86 -1.17 7.70
CA MET A 85 16.65 0.06 7.58
C MET A 85 16.69 0.56 6.13
N ALA A 86 16.95 -0.32 5.16
CA ALA A 86 16.95 0.04 3.74
C ALA A 86 15.57 0.53 3.26
N VAL A 87 14.51 -0.15 3.69
CA VAL A 87 13.11 0.25 3.44
C VAL A 87 12.82 1.61 4.08
N SER A 88 13.31 1.85 5.30
CA SER A 88 13.17 3.14 5.98
C SER A 88 13.83 4.27 5.19
N CYS A 89 15.08 4.09 4.76
CA CYS A 89 15.77 5.07 3.92
C CYS A 89 15.02 5.32 2.61
N ALA A 90 14.53 4.28 1.94
CA ALA A 90 13.78 4.40 0.70
C ALA A 90 12.41 5.07 0.88
N MET A 91 11.68 4.81 1.98
CA MET A 91 10.42 5.49 2.29
C MET A 91 10.66 6.97 2.65
N ILE A 92 11.70 7.30 3.41
CA ILE A 92 12.11 8.68 3.71
C ILE A 92 12.46 9.42 2.41
N ALA A 93 13.26 8.81 1.53
CA ALA A 93 13.61 9.39 0.23
C ALA A 93 12.36 9.59 -0.65
N SER A 94 11.44 8.64 -0.67
CA SER A 94 10.17 8.75 -1.41
C SER A 94 9.33 9.91 -0.88
N PHE A 95 9.22 10.07 0.45
CA PHE A 95 8.50 11.18 1.08
C PHE A 95 9.13 12.54 0.79
N ALA A 96 10.47 12.61 0.79
CA ALA A 96 11.21 13.82 0.45
C ALA A 96 11.04 14.20 -1.03
N LEU A 97 11.15 13.23 -1.95
CA LEU A 97 10.88 13.44 -3.38
C LEU A 97 9.44 13.90 -3.62
N GLY A 98 8.47 13.33 -2.91
CA GLY A 98 7.09 13.81 -2.95
C GLY A 98 6.99 15.30 -2.65
N HIS A 99 7.67 15.76 -1.60
CA HIS A 99 7.65 17.18 -1.21
C HIS A 99 8.25 18.13 -2.24
N THR A 100 9.21 17.69 -3.07
CA THR A 100 9.78 18.57 -4.11
C THR A 100 8.76 18.91 -5.18
N ALA A 101 7.73 18.07 -5.37
CA ALA A 101 6.60 18.35 -6.26
C ALA A 101 5.74 19.55 -5.82
N LYS A 102 5.96 20.09 -4.62
CA LYS A 102 5.35 21.36 -4.18
C LYS A 102 5.99 22.59 -4.82
N LEU A 103 7.25 22.49 -5.26
CA LEU A 103 7.92 23.57 -5.99
C LEU A 103 7.30 23.78 -7.36
N VAL A 104 7.03 22.67 -8.05
CA VAL A 104 6.49 22.65 -9.41
C VAL A 104 5.42 21.56 -9.44
N PRO A 105 4.11 21.94 -9.40
CA PRO A 105 3.01 20.98 -9.39
C PRO A 105 3.05 19.97 -10.55
N GLU A 106 3.56 20.40 -11.70
CA GLU A 106 3.74 19.55 -12.89
C GLU A 106 4.69 18.36 -12.65
N LEU A 107 5.53 18.42 -11.61
CA LEU A 107 6.44 17.33 -11.25
C LEU A 107 5.75 16.21 -10.45
N ARG A 108 4.51 16.38 -9.98
CA ARG A 108 3.81 15.35 -9.17
C ARG A 108 3.70 14.02 -9.93
N VAL A 109 3.16 14.06 -11.15
CA VAL A 109 3.00 12.88 -12.02
C VAL A 109 4.34 12.20 -12.32
N PRO A 110 5.37 12.88 -12.86
CA PRO A 110 6.64 12.22 -13.17
C PRO A 110 7.37 11.71 -11.93
N ILE A 111 7.30 12.41 -10.78
CA ILE A 111 7.89 11.93 -9.52
C ILE A 111 7.20 10.64 -9.07
N ILE A 112 5.87 10.59 -9.06
CA ILE A 112 5.12 9.41 -8.65
C ILE A 112 5.35 8.23 -9.61
N ALA A 113 5.41 8.48 -10.92
CA ALA A 113 5.76 7.47 -11.91
C ALA A 113 7.17 6.91 -11.67
N LEU A 114 8.15 7.80 -11.43
CA LEU A 114 9.55 7.43 -11.19
C LEU A 114 9.72 6.64 -9.89
N VAL A 115 9.15 7.11 -8.78
CA VAL A 115 9.18 6.41 -7.49
C VAL A 115 8.52 5.03 -7.63
N SER A 116 7.36 4.97 -8.27
CA SER A 116 6.66 3.69 -8.52
C SER A 116 7.54 2.74 -9.34
N LEU A 117 8.17 3.20 -10.42
CA LEU A 117 9.08 2.39 -11.23
C LEU A 117 10.27 1.87 -10.42
N LEU A 118 11.03 2.76 -9.77
CA LEU A 118 12.27 2.41 -9.08
C LEU A 118 12.03 1.49 -7.88
N VAL A 119 11.00 1.78 -7.08
CA VAL A 119 10.66 0.96 -5.92
C VAL A 119 10.08 -0.38 -6.36
N THR A 120 9.26 -0.43 -7.41
CA THR A 120 8.78 -1.71 -7.96
C THR A 120 9.96 -2.55 -8.43
N MET A 121 10.91 -1.94 -9.13
CA MET A 121 12.12 -2.62 -9.60
C MET A 121 12.90 -3.22 -8.43
N ALA A 122 13.16 -2.43 -7.38
CA ALA A 122 13.83 -2.91 -6.18
C ALA A 122 13.04 -4.03 -5.47
N CYS A 123 11.74 -3.84 -5.25
CA CYS A 123 10.89 -4.82 -4.57
C CYS A 123 10.86 -6.16 -5.33
N ARG A 124 10.80 -6.13 -6.65
CA ARG A 124 10.78 -7.35 -7.47
C ARG A 124 12.14 -8.04 -7.52
N TYR A 125 13.22 -7.26 -7.66
CA TYR A 125 14.59 -7.80 -7.64
C TYR A 125 14.90 -8.51 -6.31
N PHE A 126 14.57 -7.88 -5.18
CA PHE A 126 14.78 -8.44 -3.84
C PHE A 126 13.66 -9.37 -3.36
N ARG A 127 12.65 -9.65 -4.21
CA ARG A 127 11.47 -10.47 -3.89
C ARG A 127 10.79 -10.07 -2.58
N ILE A 128 10.65 -8.78 -2.36
CA ILE A 128 9.94 -8.21 -1.23
C ILE A 128 8.47 -8.62 -1.33
N ALA A 129 7.98 -9.29 -0.29
CA ALA A 129 6.60 -9.73 -0.20
C ALA A 129 5.61 -8.53 -0.22
N PRO A 130 4.33 -8.76 -0.54
CA PRO A 130 3.29 -7.74 -0.37
C PRO A 130 3.39 -7.11 1.02
N PRO A 131 3.32 -5.76 1.10
CA PRO A 131 2.66 -4.82 0.18
C PRO A 131 3.50 -4.29 -1.00
N GLY A 132 4.76 -4.73 -1.17
CA GLY A 132 5.60 -4.35 -2.32
C GLY A 132 5.82 -2.82 -2.41
N PRO A 133 5.65 -2.16 -3.56
CA PRO A 133 5.91 -0.71 -3.69
C PRO A 133 4.90 0.22 -3.00
N LEU A 134 3.80 -0.31 -2.43
CA LEU A 134 2.62 0.48 -2.03
C LEU A 134 2.95 1.61 -1.04
N PHE A 135 3.60 1.31 0.09
CA PHE A 135 3.83 2.33 1.13
C PHE A 135 4.87 3.38 0.73
N PHE A 136 5.78 3.06 -0.18
CA PHE A 136 6.76 4.02 -0.71
C PHE A 136 6.08 5.05 -1.60
N VAL A 137 5.24 4.58 -2.54
CA VAL A 137 4.47 5.45 -3.43
C VAL A 137 3.45 6.24 -2.63
N MET A 138 2.83 5.63 -1.62
CA MET A 138 1.96 6.35 -0.68
C MET A 138 2.71 7.45 0.05
N ALA A 139 3.92 7.22 0.53
CA ALA A 139 4.73 8.25 1.18
C ALA A 139 5.06 9.40 0.21
N ALA A 140 5.44 9.10 -1.04
CA ALA A 140 5.66 10.12 -2.05
C ALA A 140 4.38 10.92 -2.38
N ALA A 141 3.24 10.25 -2.54
CA ALA A 141 1.97 10.90 -2.84
C ALA A 141 1.50 11.79 -1.68
N ILE A 142 1.56 11.30 -0.43
CA ILE A 142 1.25 12.11 0.75
C ILE A 142 2.21 13.31 0.81
N GLY A 143 3.50 13.12 0.55
CA GLY A 143 4.46 14.22 0.51
C GLY A 143 4.13 15.30 -0.53
N ALA A 144 3.66 14.89 -1.72
CA ALA A 144 3.29 15.78 -2.82
C ALA A 144 2.06 16.64 -2.54
N TYR A 145 1.09 16.12 -1.77
CA TYR A 145 -0.16 16.81 -1.45
C TYR A 145 -0.27 17.26 0.02
N ALA A 146 0.78 17.04 0.83
CA ALA A 146 0.79 17.45 2.23
C ALA A 146 0.58 18.97 2.37
N PRO A 147 -0.17 19.42 3.39
CA PRO A 147 -0.35 20.85 3.63
C PRO A 147 0.97 21.53 4.04
N GLY A 148 1.02 22.85 3.92
CA GLY A 148 2.14 23.68 4.37
C GLY A 148 3.21 23.98 3.30
N THR A 149 4.19 24.79 3.69
CA THR A 149 5.27 25.28 2.82
C THR A 149 6.51 24.39 2.87
N ILE A 150 7.42 24.58 1.93
CA ILE A 150 8.68 23.83 1.84
C ILE A 150 9.57 24.08 3.08
N GLY A 151 9.43 25.21 3.77
CA GLY A 151 10.13 25.46 5.03
C GLY A 151 9.80 24.44 6.13
N GLN A 152 8.67 23.74 6.05
CA GLN A 152 8.29 22.67 6.99
C GLN A 152 8.85 21.30 6.60
N LEU A 153 9.51 21.18 5.44
CA LEU A 153 10.09 19.92 4.95
C LEU A 153 11.06 19.30 5.97
N PRO A 154 12.04 20.02 6.56
CA PRO A 154 12.95 19.41 7.53
C PRO A 154 12.22 18.82 8.73
N ARG A 155 11.18 19.51 9.23
CA ARG A 155 10.36 19.06 10.34
C ARG A 155 9.56 17.81 9.99
N ASN A 156 8.83 17.83 8.88
CA ASN A 156 7.97 16.71 8.47
C ASN A 156 8.81 15.48 8.12
N LEU A 157 9.94 15.67 7.43
CA LEU A 157 10.89 14.61 7.12
C LEU A 157 11.53 14.04 8.38
N GLY A 158 11.90 14.90 9.34
CA GLY A 158 12.42 14.48 10.65
C GLY A 158 11.41 13.64 11.44
N LEU A 159 10.14 14.05 11.49
CA LEU A 159 9.07 13.28 12.13
C LEU A 159 8.86 11.92 11.48
N PHE A 160 8.83 11.88 10.14
CA PHE A 160 8.73 10.65 9.39
C PHE A 160 9.91 9.72 9.71
N ALA A 161 11.13 10.25 9.69
CA ALA A 161 12.35 9.50 10.00
C ALA A 161 12.38 8.99 11.45
N LEU A 162 11.93 9.77 12.43
CA LEU A 162 11.80 9.33 13.82
C LEU A 162 10.82 8.15 13.94
N GLY A 163 9.70 8.21 13.23
CA GLY A 163 8.76 7.08 13.12
C GLY A 163 9.42 5.82 12.55
N SER A 164 10.20 5.96 11.47
CA SER A 164 10.94 4.84 10.88
C SER A 164 12.01 4.27 11.83
N VAL A 165 12.76 5.11 12.53
CA VAL A 165 13.74 4.69 13.54
C VAL A 165 13.05 3.93 14.67
N PHE A 166 11.91 4.42 15.15
CA PHE A 166 11.12 3.73 16.17
C PHE A 166 10.64 2.36 15.68
N ALA A 167 10.18 2.26 14.43
CA ALA A 167 9.79 0.99 13.82
C ALA A 167 10.97 0.01 13.67
N VAL A 168 12.19 0.49 13.41
CA VAL A 168 13.41 -0.35 13.43
C VAL A 168 13.66 -0.88 14.85
N ALA A 169 13.52 -0.05 15.88
CA ALA A 169 13.69 -0.49 17.28
C ALA A 169 12.63 -1.54 17.68
N VAL A 170 11.36 -1.31 17.36
CA VAL A 170 10.28 -2.30 17.60
C VAL A 170 10.53 -3.58 16.79
N SER A 171 10.98 -3.46 15.54
CA SER A 171 11.34 -4.59 14.69
C SER A 171 12.46 -5.42 15.32
N PHE A 172 13.47 -4.79 15.90
CA PHE A 172 14.56 -5.47 16.60
C PHE A 172 14.05 -6.25 17.82
N ILE A 173 13.28 -5.60 18.70
CA ILE A 173 12.70 -6.23 19.90
C ILE A 173 11.82 -7.43 19.50
N TYR A 174 10.92 -7.24 18.52
CA TYR A 174 10.09 -8.31 18.00
C TYR A 174 10.93 -9.46 17.40
N SER A 175 12.02 -9.13 16.69
CA SER A 175 12.91 -10.12 16.08
C SER A 175 13.62 -10.98 17.13
N LEU A 176 14.09 -10.38 18.22
CA LEU A 176 14.67 -11.13 19.36
C LEU A 176 13.66 -12.09 20.00
N HIS A 177 12.38 -11.73 20.04
CA HIS A 177 11.34 -12.60 20.57
C HIS A 177 10.98 -13.74 19.61
N ILE A 178 10.70 -13.42 18.34
CA ILE A 178 10.16 -14.41 17.40
C ILE A 178 11.21 -15.43 16.93
N LEU A 179 12.47 -15.02 16.78
CA LEU A 179 13.56 -15.91 16.34
C LEU A 179 13.95 -16.93 17.41
N ARG A 180 13.54 -16.74 18.67
CA ARG A 180 13.65 -17.78 19.72
C ARG A 180 12.57 -18.86 19.61
N ARG A 181 11.50 -18.59 18.87
CA ARG A 181 10.31 -19.46 18.76
C ARG A 181 10.14 -20.07 17.38
N ARG A 182 10.78 -19.51 16.35
CA ARG A 182 10.62 -19.90 14.95
C ARG A 182 11.93 -19.72 14.21
N ASP A 183 12.28 -20.74 13.44
CA ASP A 183 13.48 -20.70 12.61
C ASP A 183 13.35 -19.69 11.46
N PRO A 184 14.45 -18.99 11.12
CA PRO A 184 14.49 -18.10 9.97
C PRO A 184 14.38 -18.91 8.67
N LEU A 185 13.65 -18.35 7.69
CA LEU A 185 13.57 -18.89 6.34
C LEU A 185 14.80 -18.47 5.52
N PRO A 186 15.21 -19.30 4.54
CA PRO A 186 16.28 -18.94 3.62
C PRO A 186 15.90 -17.75 2.76
N VAL A 187 16.92 -16.99 2.35
CA VAL A 187 16.75 -15.87 1.40
C VAL A 187 16.40 -16.45 0.03
N GLN A 188 15.42 -15.86 -0.63
CA GLN A 188 15.09 -16.23 -2.00
C GLN A 188 16.10 -15.63 -2.97
N SER A 189 16.56 -16.43 -3.93
CA SER A 189 17.41 -15.94 -5.01
C SER A 189 16.68 -14.87 -5.84
N PRO A 190 17.40 -13.86 -6.37
CA PRO A 190 16.82 -12.90 -7.27
C PRO A 190 16.24 -13.59 -8.53
N PRO A 191 15.29 -12.94 -9.23
CA PRO A 191 14.78 -13.42 -10.51
C PRO A 191 15.89 -13.74 -11.52
N SER A 192 15.76 -14.83 -12.26
CA SER A 192 16.72 -15.22 -13.29
C SER A 192 16.65 -14.31 -14.51
N ASP A 193 15.44 -13.90 -14.90
CA ASP A 193 15.22 -12.98 -16.01
C ASP A 193 14.90 -11.57 -15.47
N ILE A 194 15.94 -10.77 -15.27
CA ILE A 194 15.79 -9.40 -14.73
C ILE A 194 15.06 -8.50 -15.73
N LEU A 195 15.30 -8.62 -17.02
CA LEU A 195 14.64 -7.76 -18.01
C LEU A 195 13.15 -7.99 -17.98
N ASP A 196 12.75 -9.25 -18.01
CA ASP A 196 11.36 -9.62 -18.19
C ASP A 196 10.56 -9.63 -16.88
N GLU A 197 11.09 -10.27 -15.83
CA GLU A 197 10.38 -10.40 -14.56
C GLU A 197 10.47 -9.15 -13.69
N VAL A 198 11.48 -8.28 -13.90
CA VAL A 198 11.69 -7.08 -13.07
C VAL A 198 11.45 -5.82 -13.86
N LEU A 199 12.17 -5.59 -14.96
CA LEU A 199 12.16 -4.29 -15.63
C LEU A 199 10.85 -4.01 -16.38
N VAL A 200 10.33 -4.97 -17.16
CA VAL A 200 9.06 -4.80 -17.90
C VAL A 200 7.91 -4.48 -16.95
N ASP A 201 7.72 -5.28 -15.91
CA ASP A 201 6.64 -5.06 -14.94
C ASP A 201 6.81 -3.72 -14.20
N SER A 202 8.05 -3.32 -13.88
CA SER A 202 8.32 -2.04 -13.21
C SER A 202 8.02 -0.84 -14.09
N VAL A 203 8.32 -0.92 -15.40
CA VAL A 203 7.97 0.12 -16.37
C VAL A 203 6.45 0.23 -16.50
N ILE A 204 5.73 -0.89 -16.65
CA ILE A 204 4.27 -0.87 -16.76
C ILE A 204 3.64 -0.30 -15.48
N ILE A 205 4.07 -0.79 -14.30
CA ILE A 205 3.54 -0.33 -13.01
C ILE A 205 3.85 1.17 -12.80
N GLY A 206 5.06 1.62 -13.11
CA GLY A 206 5.46 3.02 -13.03
C GLY A 206 4.58 3.93 -13.89
N VAL A 207 4.44 3.59 -15.18
CA VAL A 207 3.64 4.34 -16.14
C VAL A 207 2.16 4.37 -15.74
N VAL A 208 1.55 3.22 -15.44
CA VAL A 208 0.12 3.16 -15.10
C VAL A 208 -0.16 3.91 -13.79
N THR A 209 0.74 3.82 -12.81
CA THR A 209 0.59 4.56 -11.55
C THR A 209 0.68 6.08 -11.78
N GLY A 210 1.65 6.54 -12.59
CA GLY A 210 1.75 7.95 -12.97
C GLY A 210 0.53 8.44 -13.74
N LEU A 211 0.08 7.67 -14.75
CA LEU A 211 -1.12 7.98 -15.53
C LEU A 211 -2.37 8.03 -14.64
N SER A 212 -2.49 7.16 -13.64
CA SER A 212 -3.63 7.18 -12.73
C SER A 212 -3.74 8.52 -11.98
N LEU A 213 -2.60 9.08 -11.56
CA LEU A 213 -2.56 10.39 -10.93
C LEU A 213 -2.85 11.50 -11.95
N ALA A 214 -2.28 11.42 -13.15
CA ALA A 214 -2.53 12.39 -14.21
C ALA A 214 -4.02 12.47 -14.58
N PHE A 215 -4.69 11.32 -14.72
CA PHE A 215 -6.14 11.29 -14.95
C PHE A 215 -6.93 11.92 -13.80
N ALA A 216 -6.52 11.70 -12.55
CA ALA A 216 -7.19 12.31 -11.41
C ALA A 216 -7.03 13.85 -11.39
N GLU A 217 -5.84 14.36 -11.71
CA GLU A 217 -5.60 15.80 -11.82
C GLU A 217 -6.37 16.41 -13.02
N LEU A 218 -6.45 15.72 -14.16
CA LEU A 218 -7.26 16.14 -15.31
C LEU A 218 -8.75 16.21 -14.98
N LEU A 219 -9.24 15.30 -14.14
CA LEU A 219 -10.62 15.30 -13.63
C LEU A 219 -10.82 16.30 -12.48
N SER A 220 -9.81 17.10 -12.13
CA SER A 220 -9.85 18.11 -11.07
C SER A 220 -10.19 17.55 -9.69
N PHE A 221 -9.72 16.33 -9.38
CA PHE A 221 -9.87 15.77 -8.03
C PHE A 221 -9.06 16.58 -7.02
N ASP A 222 -9.63 16.81 -5.83
CA ASP A 222 -8.91 17.49 -4.75
C ASP A 222 -7.96 16.52 -4.06
N LYS A 223 -6.66 16.81 -4.11
CA LYS A 223 -5.56 16.02 -3.54
C LYS A 223 -5.70 14.49 -3.80
N PRO A 224 -5.57 14.02 -5.05
CA PRO A 224 -5.80 12.61 -5.42
C PRO A 224 -4.66 11.65 -5.02
N TYR A 225 -4.06 11.82 -3.82
CA TYR A 225 -2.90 11.04 -3.38
C TYR A 225 -3.21 9.54 -3.19
N TRP A 226 -4.49 9.15 -3.08
CA TRP A 226 -4.89 7.75 -2.95
C TRP A 226 -5.20 7.04 -4.27
N VAL A 227 -5.37 7.75 -5.37
CA VAL A 227 -5.55 7.16 -6.71
C VAL A 227 -4.38 6.25 -7.07
N PRO A 228 -3.11 6.70 -7.04
CA PRO A 228 -1.96 5.84 -7.36
C PRO A 228 -1.80 4.68 -6.36
N VAL A 229 -2.13 4.89 -5.09
CA VAL A 229 -2.08 3.84 -4.06
C VAL A 229 -3.13 2.75 -4.32
N SER A 230 -4.33 3.14 -4.75
CA SER A 230 -5.40 2.21 -5.12
C SER A 230 -5.10 1.46 -6.40
N CYS A 231 -4.50 2.14 -7.39
CA CYS A 231 -3.96 1.50 -8.58
C CYS A 231 -2.94 0.40 -8.22
N LEU A 232 -1.96 0.72 -7.37
CA LEU A 232 -0.95 -0.25 -6.94
C LEU A 232 -1.52 -1.43 -6.16
N ALA A 233 -2.50 -1.20 -5.29
CA ALA A 233 -3.11 -2.27 -4.52
C ALA A 233 -3.83 -3.31 -5.41
N VAL A 234 -4.40 -2.86 -6.53
CA VAL A 234 -5.13 -3.71 -7.48
C VAL A 234 -4.19 -4.38 -8.49
N ILE A 235 -3.25 -3.64 -9.07
CA ILE A 235 -2.38 -4.11 -10.18
C ILE A 235 -1.47 -5.28 -9.78
N GLN A 236 -1.12 -5.41 -8.49
CA GLN A 236 -0.22 -6.44 -7.95
C GLN A 236 -0.79 -7.89 -7.97
N GLY A 237 -1.88 -8.15 -8.69
CA GLY A 237 -2.43 -9.50 -8.84
C GLY A 237 -1.59 -10.37 -9.78
N SER A 238 -1.18 -11.55 -9.32
CA SER A 238 -0.39 -12.52 -10.09
C SER A 238 -1.10 -13.10 -11.32
N ARG A 239 -2.42 -12.93 -11.42
CA ARG A 239 -3.25 -13.32 -12.56
C ARG A 239 -4.33 -12.26 -12.76
N LEU A 240 -4.81 -12.09 -13.99
CA LEU A 240 -5.88 -11.13 -14.28
C LEU A 240 -7.14 -11.34 -13.43
N ARG A 241 -7.52 -12.60 -13.16
CA ARG A 241 -8.64 -12.91 -12.25
C ARG A 241 -8.41 -12.40 -10.83
N LEU A 242 -7.17 -12.47 -10.33
CA LEU A 242 -6.85 -11.94 -9.00
C LEU A 242 -6.87 -10.40 -8.97
N VAL A 243 -6.43 -9.75 -10.06
CA VAL A 243 -6.55 -8.30 -10.24
C VAL A 243 -8.03 -7.90 -10.21
N TRP A 244 -8.86 -8.60 -10.98
CA TRP A 244 -10.31 -8.41 -11.00
C TRP A 244 -10.93 -8.61 -9.62
N ASN A 245 -10.54 -9.65 -8.90
CA ASN A 245 -11.11 -9.90 -7.58
C ASN A 245 -10.70 -8.82 -6.57
N ARG A 246 -9.43 -8.38 -6.62
CA ARG A 246 -8.93 -7.33 -5.73
C ARG A 246 -9.61 -5.98 -5.95
N GLN A 247 -9.92 -5.59 -7.19
CA GLN A 247 -10.66 -4.33 -7.40
C GLN A 247 -12.05 -4.38 -6.76
N VAL A 248 -12.79 -5.49 -6.89
CA VAL A 248 -14.14 -5.63 -6.32
C VAL A 248 -14.05 -5.60 -4.80
N GLN A 249 -13.14 -6.38 -4.23
CA GLN A 249 -12.90 -6.42 -2.79
C GLN A 249 -12.45 -5.06 -2.25
N ARG A 250 -11.66 -4.29 -3.01
CA ARG A 250 -11.19 -2.96 -2.62
C ARG A 250 -12.32 -1.95 -2.68
N VAL A 251 -13.09 -1.88 -3.77
CA VAL A 251 -14.21 -0.92 -3.92
C VAL A 251 -15.31 -1.20 -2.90
N VAL A 252 -15.75 -2.46 -2.78
CA VAL A 252 -16.79 -2.85 -1.81
C VAL A 252 -16.31 -2.69 -0.38
N GLY A 253 -15.08 -3.14 -0.09
CA GLY A 253 -14.49 -2.99 1.24
C GLY A 253 -14.34 -1.52 1.64
N THR A 254 -13.94 -0.66 0.70
CA THR A 254 -13.88 0.78 0.94
C THR A 254 -15.25 1.37 1.18
N LEU A 255 -16.27 1.02 0.39
CA LEU A 255 -17.63 1.52 0.61
C LEU A 255 -18.15 1.22 2.03
N VAL A 256 -17.98 -0.03 2.50
CA VAL A 256 -18.34 -0.42 3.86
C VAL A 256 -17.45 0.29 4.90
N GLY A 257 -16.15 0.39 4.61
CA GLY A 257 -15.18 1.10 5.45
C GLY A 257 -15.48 2.60 5.61
N LEU A 258 -16.04 3.25 4.60
CA LEU A 258 -16.48 4.65 4.69
C LEU A 258 -17.63 4.82 5.69
N GLY A 259 -18.52 3.83 5.80
CA GLY A 259 -19.53 3.78 6.86
C GLY A 259 -18.91 3.69 8.25
N LEU A 260 -17.86 2.88 8.42
CA LEU A 260 -17.09 2.83 9.68
C LEU A 260 -16.33 4.13 9.95
N THR A 261 -15.78 4.77 8.92
CA THR A 261 -15.12 6.08 9.07
C THR A 261 -16.14 7.13 9.51
N TRP A 262 -17.31 7.18 8.89
CA TRP A 262 -18.38 8.09 9.30
C TRP A 262 -18.76 7.87 10.76
N LEU A 263 -18.91 6.62 11.19
CA LEU A 263 -19.17 6.27 12.59
C LEU A 263 -18.03 6.73 13.51
N LEU A 264 -16.78 6.47 13.12
CA LEU A 264 -15.60 6.86 13.88
C LEU A 264 -15.56 8.38 14.04
N PHE A 265 -15.71 9.15 12.97
CA PHE A 265 -15.68 10.62 13.01
C PHE A 265 -16.86 11.21 13.80
N ARG A 266 -18.03 10.56 13.75
CA ARG A 266 -19.21 10.97 14.54
C ARG A 266 -18.99 10.84 16.04
N PHE A 267 -18.26 9.83 16.49
CA PHE A 267 -18.02 9.59 17.93
C PHE A 267 -16.65 10.05 18.43
N ALA A 268 -15.66 10.18 17.54
CA ALA A 268 -14.32 10.59 17.89
C ALA A 268 -14.22 12.12 18.04
N THR A 269 -14.62 12.59 19.21
CA THR A 269 -14.62 14.03 19.57
C THR A 269 -13.30 14.54 20.15
N SER A 270 -12.31 13.66 20.34
CA SER A 270 -11.06 13.96 21.03
C SER A 270 -9.87 13.36 20.27
N PRO A 271 -8.69 14.01 20.26
CA PRO A 271 -7.47 13.45 19.65
C PRO A 271 -7.13 12.04 20.16
N TRP A 272 -7.46 11.74 21.42
CA TRP A 272 -7.25 10.43 22.01
C TRP A 272 -8.09 9.32 21.38
N HIS A 273 -9.31 9.62 20.93
CA HIS A 273 -10.14 8.64 20.23
C HIS A 273 -9.47 8.16 18.95
N PHE A 274 -8.91 9.08 18.15
CA PHE A 274 -8.14 8.73 16.95
C PHE A 274 -6.83 8.02 17.31
N ALA A 275 -6.12 8.49 18.34
CA ALA A 275 -4.86 7.90 18.76
C ALA A 275 -5.00 6.45 19.24
N ILE A 276 -6.13 6.08 19.84
CA ILE A 276 -6.44 4.71 20.24
C ILE A 276 -7.01 3.90 19.06
N ALA A 277 -7.85 4.51 18.21
CA ALA A 277 -8.43 3.83 17.07
C ALA A 277 -7.37 3.34 16.07
N VAL A 278 -6.33 4.13 15.81
CA VAL A 278 -5.27 3.82 14.84
C VAL A 278 -4.56 2.48 15.12
N PRO A 279 -3.98 2.21 16.31
CA PRO A 279 -3.38 0.91 16.61
C PRO A 279 -4.39 -0.23 16.56
N LEU A 280 -5.64 -0.02 17.00
CA LEU A 280 -6.69 -1.05 16.96
C LEU A 280 -7.05 -1.44 15.51
N LEU A 281 -7.31 -0.44 14.67
CA LEU A 281 -7.61 -0.63 13.25
C LEU A 281 -6.43 -1.31 12.55
N LEU A 282 -5.20 -0.87 12.82
CA LEU A 282 -4.00 -1.45 12.23
C LEU A 282 -3.78 -2.90 12.65
N PHE A 283 -4.03 -3.23 13.92
CA PHE A 283 -4.01 -4.61 14.41
C PHE A 283 -5.04 -5.47 13.68
N CYS A 284 -6.26 -4.97 13.50
CA CYS A 284 -7.31 -5.64 12.73
C CYS A 284 -6.87 -5.86 11.27
N VAL A 285 -6.36 -4.81 10.60
CA VAL A 285 -5.86 -4.89 9.21
C VAL A 285 -4.80 -5.97 9.08
N GLU A 286 -3.74 -5.93 9.88
CA GLU A 286 -2.61 -6.86 9.73
C GLU A 286 -2.93 -8.31 10.11
N THR A 287 -3.93 -8.49 10.98
CA THR A 287 -4.47 -9.81 11.33
C THR A 287 -5.35 -10.36 10.21
N ILE A 288 -6.15 -9.52 9.57
CA ILE A 288 -7.16 -9.96 8.60
C ILE A 288 -6.59 -10.02 7.18
N ILE A 289 -5.68 -9.13 6.77
CA ILE A 289 -5.23 -8.94 5.39
C ILE A 289 -4.62 -10.21 4.77
N VAL A 290 -3.96 -11.03 5.58
CA VAL A 290 -3.37 -12.31 5.16
C VAL A 290 -4.38 -13.44 5.03
N ARG A 291 -5.62 -13.24 5.50
CA ARG A 291 -6.70 -14.23 5.47
C ARG A 291 -7.82 -13.81 4.52
N HIS A 292 -8.20 -12.54 4.52
CA HIS A 292 -9.35 -12.02 3.80
C HIS A 292 -9.15 -10.55 3.40
N TYR A 293 -8.81 -10.31 2.13
CA TYR A 293 -8.49 -8.95 1.66
C TYR A 293 -9.71 -8.00 1.70
N ALA A 294 -10.91 -8.45 1.28
CA ALA A 294 -12.12 -7.60 1.32
C ALA A 294 -12.42 -7.08 2.74
N MET A 295 -12.40 -7.97 3.74
CA MET A 295 -12.61 -7.59 5.14
C MET A 295 -11.48 -6.70 5.66
N ALA A 296 -10.23 -6.90 5.24
CA ALA A 296 -9.16 -5.97 5.58
C ALA A 296 -9.38 -4.58 4.97
N ALA A 297 -9.86 -4.48 3.73
CA ALA A 297 -10.15 -3.21 3.06
C ALA A 297 -11.19 -2.36 3.81
N VAL A 298 -12.12 -3.00 4.53
CA VAL A 298 -13.07 -2.34 5.45
C VAL A 298 -12.34 -1.55 6.55
N PHE A 299 -11.27 -2.12 7.14
CA PHE A 299 -10.50 -1.47 8.20
C PHE A 299 -9.37 -0.56 7.67
N ILE A 300 -8.85 -0.83 6.47
CA ILE A 300 -7.83 0.02 5.82
C ILE A 300 -8.37 1.43 5.59
N THR A 301 -9.65 1.56 5.22
CA THR A 301 -10.26 2.86 4.90
C THR A 301 -10.30 3.83 6.09
N PRO A 302 -10.88 3.49 7.25
CA PRO A 302 -10.85 4.37 8.43
C PRO A 302 -9.44 4.59 8.96
N LEU A 303 -8.55 3.58 8.91
CA LEU A 303 -7.15 3.74 9.29
C LEU A 303 -6.45 4.79 8.42
N ALA A 304 -6.62 4.68 7.11
CA ALA A 304 -6.02 5.56 6.14
C ALA A 304 -6.50 7.01 6.29
N ILE A 305 -7.81 7.21 6.47
CA ILE A 305 -8.38 8.54 6.68
C ILE A 305 -7.92 9.11 8.03
N ALA A 306 -7.89 8.31 9.10
CA ALA A 306 -7.40 8.75 10.41
C ALA A 306 -5.92 9.17 10.37
N LEU A 307 -5.08 8.50 9.57
CA LEU A 307 -3.67 8.87 9.40
C LEU A 307 -3.50 10.12 8.52
N ALA A 308 -4.23 10.22 7.40
CA ALA A 308 -4.04 11.32 6.45
C ALA A 308 -4.74 12.63 6.87
N GLU A 309 -5.90 12.54 7.51
CA GLU A 309 -6.77 13.68 7.83
C GLU A 309 -6.80 14.00 9.35
N SER A 310 -5.76 13.60 10.08
CA SER A 310 -5.62 13.81 11.54
C SER A 310 -5.66 15.29 11.98
N THR A 311 -5.53 16.23 11.05
CA THR A 311 -5.66 17.68 11.28
C THR A 311 -7.10 18.18 11.29
N HIS A 312 -8.06 17.42 10.76
CA HIS A 312 -9.48 17.82 10.64
C HIS A 312 -10.37 17.27 11.77
N THR A 313 -9.74 16.91 12.89
CA THR A 313 -10.44 16.43 14.09
C THR A 313 -11.42 17.49 14.60
N GLY A 314 -12.71 17.20 14.51
CA GLY A 314 -13.79 18.09 14.95
C GLY A 314 -14.50 18.89 13.85
N SER A 315 -14.19 18.69 12.57
CA SER A 315 -15.06 19.20 11.49
C SER A 315 -16.40 18.47 11.49
N ALA A 316 -17.52 19.21 11.55
CA ALA A 316 -18.86 18.64 11.70
C ALA A 316 -19.33 17.81 10.50
N ASP A 317 -18.67 17.94 9.34
CA ASP A 317 -19.03 17.23 8.12
C ASP A 317 -17.81 16.58 7.45
N ALA A 318 -17.66 15.26 7.67
CA ALA A 318 -16.64 14.44 7.03
C ALA A 318 -17.03 14.00 5.60
N THR A 319 -18.26 14.31 5.15
CA THR A 319 -18.81 13.80 3.89
C THR A 319 -17.94 14.10 2.66
N PRO A 320 -17.38 15.31 2.48
CA PRO A 320 -16.52 15.61 1.32
C PRO A 320 -15.27 14.70 1.27
N LEU A 321 -14.65 14.43 2.42
CA LEU A 321 -13.50 13.53 2.53
C LEU A 321 -13.88 12.09 2.16
N LEU A 322 -15.07 11.63 2.59
CA LEU A 322 -15.57 10.29 2.27
C LEU A 322 -15.84 10.13 0.77
N ILE A 323 -16.45 11.14 0.13
CA ILE A 323 -16.71 11.15 -1.31
C ILE A 323 -15.39 11.14 -2.10
N ALA A 324 -14.45 12.02 -1.75
CA ALA A 324 -13.13 12.07 -2.38
C ALA A 324 -12.41 10.73 -2.26
N ARG A 325 -12.44 10.11 -1.06
CA ARG A 325 -11.84 8.79 -0.84
C ARG A 325 -12.46 7.70 -1.70
N PHE A 326 -13.79 7.72 -1.86
CA PHE A 326 -14.50 6.76 -2.71
C PHE A 326 -14.11 6.93 -4.18
N ALA A 327 -14.15 8.17 -4.67
CA ALA A 327 -13.76 8.52 -6.04
C ALA A 327 -12.31 8.11 -6.33
N ASP A 328 -11.38 8.41 -5.43
CA ASP A 328 -9.97 8.01 -5.54
C ASP A 328 -9.81 6.51 -5.66
N THR A 329 -10.59 5.76 -4.88
CA THR A 329 -10.53 4.30 -4.85
C THR A 329 -11.11 3.69 -6.12
N VAL A 330 -12.22 4.22 -6.64
CA VAL A 330 -12.83 3.77 -7.89
C VAL A 330 -11.89 4.03 -9.06
N LEU A 331 -11.42 5.28 -9.23
CA LEU A 331 -10.52 5.64 -10.32
C LEU A 331 -9.21 4.85 -10.26
N GLY A 332 -8.59 4.77 -9.09
CA GLY A 332 -7.37 3.99 -8.90
C GLY A 332 -7.59 2.50 -9.20
N SER A 333 -8.72 1.92 -8.78
CA SER A 333 -9.02 0.50 -9.05
C SER A 333 -9.21 0.22 -10.54
N LEU A 334 -9.90 1.12 -11.27
CA LEU A 334 -10.05 1.03 -12.73
C LEU A 334 -8.69 1.08 -13.43
N MET A 335 -7.83 2.04 -13.06
CA MET A 335 -6.47 2.13 -13.59
C MET A 335 -5.63 0.91 -13.24
N GLY A 336 -5.80 0.34 -12.04
CA GLY A 336 -5.14 -0.88 -11.62
C GLY A 336 -5.54 -2.11 -12.46
N VAL A 337 -6.82 -2.23 -12.85
CA VAL A 337 -7.26 -3.27 -13.79
C VAL A 337 -6.66 -3.07 -15.16
N LEU A 338 -6.68 -1.84 -15.69
CA LEU A 338 -6.06 -1.53 -16.98
C LEU A 338 -4.57 -1.91 -16.98
N GLY A 339 -3.85 -1.56 -15.92
CA GLY A 339 -2.45 -1.98 -15.75
C GLY A 339 -2.29 -3.49 -15.63
N GLY A 340 -3.18 -4.18 -14.93
CA GLY A 340 -3.17 -5.64 -14.85
C GLY A 340 -3.39 -6.29 -16.22
N VAL A 341 -4.30 -5.76 -17.04
CA VAL A 341 -4.47 -6.19 -18.43
C VAL A 341 -3.18 -5.96 -19.22
N CYS A 342 -2.50 -4.82 -19.05
CA CYS A 342 -1.23 -4.54 -19.72
C CYS A 342 -0.12 -5.53 -19.34
N ILE A 343 0.03 -5.85 -18.04
CA ILE A 343 1.03 -6.81 -17.54
C ILE A 343 0.77 -8.21 -18.10
N HIS A 344 -0.49 -8.65 -18.07
CA HIS A 344 -0.87 -10.02 -18.46
C HIS A 344 -1.07 -10.21 -19.96
N ARG A 345 -0.86 -9.16 -20.79
CA ARG A 345 -1.02 -9.22 -22.25
C ARG A 345 0.32 -9.48 -22.96
N PRO A 346 0.53 -10.64 -23.61
CA PRO A 346 1.82 -11.01 -24.21
C PRO A 346 2.32 -10.08 -25.30
N SER A 347 1.42 -9.40 -26.02
CA SER A 347 1.82 -8.45 -27.07
C SER A 347 2.52 -7.23 -26.47
N ILE A 348 1.92 -6.57 -25.49
CA ILE A 348 2.48 -5.37 -24.86
C ILE A 348 3.84 -5.69 -24.23
N ARG A 349 3.90 -6.80 -23.51
CA ARG A 349 5.12 -7.27 -22.86
C ARG A 349 6.28 -7.45 -23.85
N ARG A 350 6.02 -8.08 -25.01
CA ARG A 350 7.04 -8.26 -26.06
C ARG A 350 7.54 -6.93 -26.64
N HIS A 351 6.67 -5.95 -26.83
CA HIS A 351 7.08 -4.63 -27.36
C HIS A 351 7.98 -3.89 -26.37
N ILE A 352 7.62 -3.90 -25.08
CA ILE A 352 8.41 -3.25 -24.03
C ILE A 352 9.75 -3.98 -23.88
N LEU A 353 9.74 -5.32 -23.85
CA LEU A 353 10.96 -6.12 -23.78
C LEU A 353 11.90 -5.80 -24.96
N ALA A 354 11.40 -5.79 -26.19
CA ALA A 354 12.20 -5.45 -27.37
C ALA A 354 12.76 -4.02 -27.32
N ALA A 355 12.02 -3.06 -26.75
CA ALA A 355 12.53 -1.70 -26.54
C ALA A 355 13.64 -1.66 -25.48
N LEU A 356 13.49 -2.40 -24.38
CA LEU A 356 14.49 -2.50 -23.32
C LEU A 356 15.76 -3.24 -23.79
N GLU A 357 15.63 -4.29 -24.59
CA GLU A 357 16.76 -5.02 -25.18
C GLU A 357 17.61 -4.13 -26.09
N ARG A 358 16.99 -3.18 -26.81
CA ARG A 358 17.73 -2.20 -27.62
C ARG A 358 18.55 -1.22 -26.79
N LEU A 359 18.10 -0.93 -25.57
CA LEU A 359 18.78 -0.05 -24.61
C LEU A 359 19.81 -0.80 -23.76
N ALA A 360 19.66 -2.11 -23.62
CA ALA A 360 20.58 -2.93 -22.85
C ALA A 360 21.98 -2.92 -23.49
N PRO A 361 23.05 -2.72 -22.70
CA PRO A 361 24.40 -2.81 -23.25
C PRO A 361 24.61 -4.21 -23.80
N ARG A 362 25.03 -4.30 -25.08
CA ARG A 362 25.39 -5.58 -25.71
C ARG A 362 26.44 -6.25 -24.83
N ARG A 363 26.11 -7.41 -24.25
CA ARG A 363 27.09 -8.24 -23.54
C ARG A 363 28.22 -8.54 -24.53
N ARG A 364 29.41 -7.99 -24.28
CA ARG A 364 30.63 -8.33 -25.00
C ARG A 364 31.15 -9.67 -24.51
#